data_AF-Q08703-F1
#
_entry.id   AF-Q08703-F1
#
_cell.length_a   1.000
_cell.length_b   1.000
_cell.length_c   1.000
_cell.angle_alpha   90.00
_cell.angle_beta   90.00
_cell.angle_gamma   90.00
#
_symmetry.space_group_name_H-M   'P 1'
#
loop_
_entity.id
_entity.type
_entity.pdbx_description
1 polymer ?
#
loop_
_entity_poly.entity_id
_entity_poly.type
_entity_poly.pdbx_seq_one_letter_code
_entity_poly.pdbx_strand_id
1 'polypeptide(L)' 'MLKEAIYHRPKNNFAYAYDNQTLHLRLRTKRNDAEKVYLISGDPYSWGKTEDGKACWKPWEKIEMIKKGRTDP' A
#
# COMPACT_ATOMS: atom_id res chain seq x y z
N MET A 1 -10.35 12.10 -8.37
CA MET A 1 -9.60 10.84 -8.45
C MET A 1 -9.82 10.15 -9.79
N LEU A 2 -8.87 10.29 -10.71
CA LEU A 2 -8.71 9.53 -11.95
C LEU A 2 -8.07 8.17 -11.63
N LYS A 3 -8.85 7.10 -11.79
CA LYS A 3 -8.42 5.74 -11.41
C LYS A 3 -7.30 5.23 -12.32
N GLU A 4 -7.34 5.60 -13.60
CA GLU A 4 -6.35 5.26 -14.62
C GLU A 4 -4.96 5.83 -14.33
N ALA A 5 -4.86 6.85 -13.48
CA ALA A 5 -3.58 7.44 -13.07
C ALA A 5 -2.99 6.81 -11.80
N ILE A 6 -3.73 5.90 -11.14
CA ILE A 6 -3.26 5.15 -9.97
C ILE A 6 -2.48 3.94 -10.46
N TYR A 7 -1.24 3.79 -10.00
CA TYR A 7 -0.39 2.69 -10.46
C TYR A 7 0.55 2.16 -9.37
N HIS A 8 0.55 0.84 -9.22
CA HIS A 8 1.50 0.04 -8.46
C HIS A 8 1.74 -1.29 -9.18
N ARG A 9 2.94 -1.84 -9.05
CA ARG A 9 3.29 -3.20 -9.49
C ARG A 9 4.20 -3.83 -8.43
N PRO A 10 4.00 -5.09 -8.01
CA PRO A 10 4.79 -5.70 -6.95
C PRO A 10 6.17 -6.17 -7.45
N LYS A 11 6.94 -5.26 -8.04
CA LYS A 11 8.34 -5.45 -8.46
C LYS A 11 9.01 -4.15 -8.87
N ASN A 12 10.29 -4.25 -9.20
CA ASN A 12 11.13 -3.16 -9.71
C ASN A 12 11.09 -1.97 -8.74
N ASN A 13 10.98 -0.75 -9.27
CA ASN A 13 10.96 0.49 -8.49
C ASN A 13 9.72 0.68 -7.61
N PHE A 14 8.67 -0.17 -7.74
CA PHE A 14 7.42 -0.04 -6.99
C PHE A 14 7.34 -0.94 -5.76
N ALA A 15 8.06 -2.07 -5.75
CA ALA A 15 8.20 -2.94 -4.58
C ALA A 15 9.56 -3.64 -4.62
N TYR A 16 10.37 -3.42 -3.59
CA TYR A 16 11.70 -4.02 -3.47
C TYR A 16 12.11 -4.12 -2.00
N ALA A 17 12.97 -5.09 -1.71
CA ALA A 17 13.66 -5.18 -0.42
C ALA A 17 14.72 -4.08 -0.34
N TYR A 18 14.62 -3.25 0.68
CA TYR A 18 15.64 -2.24 0.98
C TYR A 18 16.79 -2.88 1.76
N ASP A 19 16.43 -3.70 2.76
CA ASP A 19 17.34 -4.51 3.56
C ASP A 19 16.64 -5.81 4.01
N ASN A 20 17.28 -6.57 4.88
CA ASN A 20 16.79 -7.87 5.36
C ASN A 20 15.48 -7.81 6.15
N GLN A 21 15.07 -6.64 6.64
CA GLN A 21 13.89 -6.45 7.49
C GLN A 21 12.91 -5.41 6.93
N THR A 22 13.29 -4.69 5.88
CA THR A 22 12.54 -3.53 5.36
C THR A 22 12.16 -3.69 3.90
N LEU A 23 10.86 -3.62 3.62
CA LEU A 23 10.32 -3.50 2.26
C LEU A 23 9.95 -2.06 1.95
N HIS A 24 10.36 -1.57 0.78
CA HIS A 24 9.87 -0.31 0.24
C HIS A 24 8.75 -0.56 -0.75
N LEU A 25 7.60 0.10 -0.52
CA LEU A 25 6.45 0.10 -1.40
C LEU A 25 6.17 1.52 -1.89
N ARG A 26 5.90 1.66 -3.18
CA ARG A 26 5.57 2.95 -3.81
C ARG A 26 4.26 2.86 -4.56
N LEU A 27 3.51 3.96 -4.57
CA LEU A 27 2.30 4.16 -5.34
C LEU A 27 2.44 5.47 -6.13
N ARG A 28 2.01 5.47 -7.38
CA ARG A 28 1.85 6.70 -8.17
C ARG A 28 0.38 7.04 -8.30
N THR A 29 0.05 8.32 -8.25
CA THR A 29 -1.28 8.87 -8.56
C THR A 29 -1.12 10.08 -9.49
N LYS A 30 -2.24 10.59 -10.03
CA LYS A 30 -2.24 11.92 -10.65
C LYS A 30 -1.91 12.97 -9.59
N ARG A 31 -1.15 14.00 -10.01
CA ARG A 31 -0.80 15.13 -9.14
C ARG A 31 -2.05 15.74 -8.52
N ASN A 32 -2.00 15.95 -7.20
CA ASN A 32 -3.07 16.54 -6.38
C ASN A 32 -4.41 15.78 -6.40
N ASP A 33 -4.43 14.55 -6.90
CA ASP A 33 -5.67 13.80 -7.08
C ASP A 33 -5.94 12.78 -5.96
N ALA A 34 -4.97 12.63 -5.04
CA ALA A 34 -5.09 11.91 -3.78
C ALA A 34 -4.55 12.78 -2.63
N GLU A 35 -5.38 12.99 -1.61
CA GLU A 35 -5.03 13.76 -0.42
C GLU A 35 -4.16 12.96 0.55
N LYS A 36 -4.59 11.72 0.84
CA LYS A 36 -3.89 10.76 1.71
C LYS A 36 -3.90 9.39 1.08
N VAL A 37 -2.86 8.60 1.38
CA VAL A 37 -2.73 7.22 0.94
C VAL A 37 -2.33 6.38 2.14
N TYR A 38 -3.04 5.27 2.34
CA TYR A 38 -2.75 4.32 3.40
C TYR A 38 -2.35 2.96 2.81
N LEU A 39 -1.24 2.41 3.27
CA LEU A 39 -0.87 1.02 3.03
C LEU A 39 -1.62 0.15 4.03
N ILE A 40 -2.36 -0.83 3.52
CA ILE A 40 -2.91 -1.92 4.33
C ILE A 40 -1.97 -3.11 4.15
N SER A 41 -1.39 -3.60 5.24
CA SER A 41 -0.41 -4.68 5.20
C SER A 41 -0.65 -5.71 6.29
N GLY A 42 -0.13 -6.92 6.07
CA GLY A 42 -0.20 -8.03 7.00
C GLY A 42 0.33 -9.31 6.35
N ASP A 43 0.51 -10.34 7.16
CA ASP A 43 0.89 -11.67 6.67
C ASP A 43 -0.28 -12.32 5.90
N PRO A 44 -0.06 -12.83 4.68
CA PRO A 44 -1.08 -13.54 3.90
C PRO A 44 -1.78 -14.71 4.63
N TYR A 45 -1.13 -15.29 5.63
CA TYR A 45 -1.59 -16.41 6.44
C TYR A 45 -2.22 -15.98 7.79
N SER A 46 -2.30 -14.68 8.07
CA SER A 46 -2.95 -14.14 9.27
C SER A 46 -4.48 -14.15 9.14
N TRP A 47 -5.10 -15.30 9.39
CA TRP A 47 -6.55 -15.49 9.34
C TRP A 47 -7.16 -15.62 10.74
N GLY A 48 -8.32 -14.99 10.95
CA GLY A 48 -9.13 -15.12 12.16
C GLY A 48 -10.61 -15.24 11.84
N LYS A 49 -11.46 -15.07 12.85
CA LYS A 49 -12.92 -15.03 12.68
C LYS A 49 -13.49 -13.64 12.98
N THR A 50 -14.60 -13.30 12.34
CA THR A 50 -15.46 -12.17 12.73
C THR A 50 -16.36 -12.58 13.90
N GLU A 51 -17.07 -11.62 14.50
CA GLU A 51 -18.07 -11.89 15.54
C GLU A 51 -19.16 -12.87 15.04
N ASP A 52 -19.55 -12.74 13.77
CA ASP A 52 -20.48 -13.66 13.09
C ASP A 52 -19.86 -15.03 12.69
N GLY A 53 -18.64 -15.33 13.15
CA GLY A 53 -17.96 -16.61 12.90
C GLY A 53 -17.35 -16.80 11.51
N LYS A 54 -17.40 -15.79 10.63
CA LYS A 54 -16.85 -15.88 9.26
C LYS A 54 -15.32 -15.73 9.26
N ALA A 55 -14.63 -16.50 8.42
CA ALA A 55 -13.19 -16.34 8.24
C ALA A 55 -12.87 -14.95 7.68
N CYS A 56 -11.89 -14.26 8.27
CA CYS A 56 -11.43 -12.95 7.81
C CYS A 56 -9.90 -12.84 7.93
N TRP A 57 -9.28 -12.27 6.91
CA TRP A 57 -7.87 -11.89 6.97
C TRP A 57 -7.71 -10.72 7.95
N LYS A 58 -6.69 -10.80 8.81
CA LYS A 58 -6.40 -9.81 9.84
C LYS A 58 -5.21 -8.96 9.41
N PRO A 59 -5.42 -7.72 8.92
CA PRO A 59 -4.32 -6.81 8.65
C PRO A 59 -3.55 -6.53 9.94
N TRP A 60 -2.23 -6.43 9.83
CA TRP A 60 -1.38 -6.02 10.95
C TRP A 60 -1.45 -4.52 11.15
N GLU A 61 -1.25 -3.76 10.07
CA GLU A 61 -1.07 -2.32 10.16
C GLU A 61 -1.72 -1.58 8.99
N LYS A 62 -2.25 -0.39 9.33
CA LYS A 62 -2.65 0.65 8.40
C LYS A 62 -1.66 1.80 8.53
N ILE A 63 -0.78 1.95 7.55
CA ILE A 63 0.34 2.89 7.59
C ILE A 63 0.07 4.04 6.63
N GLU A 64 0.15 5.30 7.08
CA GLU A 64 0.05 6.46 6.18
C GLU A 64 1.32 6.58 5.32
N MET A 65 1.16 6.60 4.00
CA MET A 65 2.28 6.74 3.07
C MET A 65 2.72 8.19 2.95
N ILE A 66 4.03 8.41 2.90
CA ILE A 66 4.63 9.75 2.76
C ILE A 66 4.78 10.11 1.28
N LYS A 67 4.30 11.29 0.89
CA LYS A 67 4.54 11.85 -0.45
C LYS A 67 6.02 12.24 -0.60
N LYS A 68 6.78 11.45 -1.36
CA LYS A 68 8.23 11.67 -1.57
C LYS A 68 8.58 12.61 -2.73
N GLY A 69 7.68 12.81 -3.69
CA GLY A 69 7.98 13.66 -4.85
C GLY A 69 6.79 13.82 -5.79
N ARG A 70 6.99 14.67 -6.80
CA ARG A 70 6.08 14.92 -7.92
C ARG A 70 6.93 15.26 -9.15
N THR A 71 6.42 14.99 -10.35
CA THR A 71 7.04 15.53 -11.56
C THR A 71 6.75 17.03 -11.65
N ASP A 72 7.78 17.80 -12.01
CA ASP A 72 7.61 19.21 -12.34
C ASP A 72 6.79 19.37 -13.64
N PRO A 73 6.17 20.55 -13.85
CA PRO A 73 5.39 20.82 -15.05
C PRO A 73 6.21 20.71 -16.34
#